data_AF-A0A3Q7N1V6-F1
#
_entry.id   AF-A0A3Q7N1V6-F1
#
_cell.length_a   1.000
_cell.length_b   1.000
_cell.length_c   1.000
_cell.angle_alpha   90.00
_cell.angle_beta   90.00
_cell.angle_gamma   90.00
#
_symmetry.space_group_name_H-M   'P 1'
#
loop_
_entity.id
_entity.type
_entity.pdbx_description
1 polymer ?
#
loop_
_entity_poly.entity_id
_entity_poly.type
_entity_poly.pdbx_seq_one_letter_code
_entity_poly.pdbx_strand_id
1 'polypeptide(L)'
;MEDAAKLGPAEEVPENQRIQPATGRGGALVERTSTPGGLALVSPYHTHRAGDPLDLVALAEQVQKADEFIRANATNKLMVIAEQIQHLQEQARKEWGTGCPHDFLGAYKLQYDLSWTPYEDIEKHDAQISIVNTLLSQPAALPPNTEPTFLGLTENGHS
;
A
#
# COMPACT_ATOMS: atom_id res chain seq x y z
N MET A 1 13.11 -39.12 -59.90
CA MET A 1 12.74 -37.73 -59.57
C MET A 1 12.72 -37.61 -58.07
N GLU A 2 13.86 -37.74 -57.40
CA GLU A 2 15.02 -36.81 -57.50
C GLU A 2 14.50 -35.38 -57.25
N ASP A 3 14.92 -34.65 -56.23
CA ASP A 3 16.32 -34.49 -55.83
C ASP A 3 16.42 -34.00 -54.38
N ALA A 4 17.55 -34.33 -53.78
CA ALA A 4 17.93 -34.08 -52.41
C ALA A 4 18.69 -32.75 -52.25
N ALA A 5 18.47 -32.07 -51.13
CA ALA A 5 19.43 -31.13 -50.55
C ALA A 5 19.14 -31.03 -49.05
N LYS A 6 19.53 -32.03 -48.25
CA LYS A 6 20.86 -32.27 -47.70
C LYS A 6 21.24 -31.22 -46.63
N LEU A 7 21.16 -31.70 -45.40
CA LEU A 7 21.79 -31.20 -44.18
C LEU A 7 23.30 -30.97 -44.34
N GLY A 8 23.79 -29.91 -43.69
CA GLY A 8 25.14 -29.80 -43.14
C GLY A 8 25.81 -28.45 -43.43
N PRO A 9 26.91 -28.10 -42.72
CA PRO A 9 27.42 -28.67 -41.48
C PRO A 9 27.63 -27.61 -40.36
N ALA A 10 27.80 -28.12 -39.14
CA ALA A 10 28.52 -27.43 -38.09
C ALA A 10 29.99 -27.31 -38.51
N GLU A 11 30.52 -26.09 -38.54
CA GLU A 11 31.94 -25.80 -38.71
C GLU A 11 32.15 -24.45 -38.00
N GLU A 12 32.57 -24.50 -36.75
CA GLU A 12 33.96 -24.61 -36.28
C GLU A 12 34.39 -23.22 -35.80
N VAL A 13 34.53 -23.18 -34.49
CA VAL A 13 35.13 -22.11 -33.71
C VAL A 13 36.59 -21.98 -34.12
N PRO A 14 37.09 -20.79 -34.46
CA PRO A 14 38.44 -20.40 -34.14
C PRO A 14 38.40 -19.55 -32.88
N GLU A 15 38.90 -20.19 -31.84
CA GLU A 15 39.47 -19.63 -30.64
C GLU A 15 40.36 -18.39 -30.90
N ASN A 16 40.38 -17.51 -29.89
CA ASN A 16 41.50 -16.63 -29.53
C ASN A 16 41.56 -15.22 -30.11
N GLN A 17 40.67 -14.34 -29.65
CA GLN A 17 41.06 -12.97 -29.29
C GLN A 17 40.67 -12.66 -27.85
N ARG A 18 41.57 -13.09 -26.95
CA ARG A 18 41.97 -12.45 -25.69
C ARG A 18 41.16 -11.18 -25.35
N ILE A 19 40.04 -11.34 -24.65
CA ILE A 19 39.46 -10.23 -23.89
C ILE A 19 40.44 -9.93 -22.76
N GLN A 20 41.24 -8.88 -22.92
CA GLN A 20 42.05 -8.37 -21.83
C GLN A 20 41.11 -7.81 -20.75
N PRO A 21 41.26 -8.21 -19.48
CA PRO A 21 40.59 -7.51 -18.39
C PRO A 21 41.30 -6.17 -18.22
N ALA A 22 40.71 -5.10 -18.76
CA ALA A 22 41.05 -3.75 -18.34
C ALA A 22 40.50 -3.56 -16.93
N THR A 23 41.24 -4.12 -15.97
CA THR A 23 41.19 -3.82 -14.56
C THR A 23 41.23 -2.30 -14.41
N GLY A 24 40.27 -1.77 -13.66
CA GLY A 24 40.39 -0.45 -13.04
C GLY A 24 40.21 0.73 -13.97
N ARG A 25 38.96 1.17 -14.13
CA ARG A 25 38.72 2.61 -14.10
C ARG A 25 37.35 2.87 -13.50
N GLY A 26 37.36 3.42 -12.29
CA GLY A 26 36.18 3.75 -11.53
C GLY A 26 35.15 4.49 -12.37
N GLY A 27 33.88 4.29 -12.03
CA GLY A 27 32.78 5.01 -12.66
C GLY A 27 33.13 6.49 -12.75
N ALA A 28 33.12 7.03 -13.97
CA ALA A 28 33.34 8.44 -14.17
C ALA A 28 32.23 9.20 -13.43
N LEU A 29 32.58 9.77 -12.28
CA LEU A 29 31.72 10.68 -11.53
C LEU A 29 31.53 11.92 -12.40
N VAL A 30 30.42 11.95 -13.14
CA VAL A 30 29.97 13.17 -13.81
C VAL A 30 29.63 14.20 -12.75
N GLU A 31 30.12 15.43 -12.92
CA GLU A 31 29.75 16.54 -12.06
C GLU A 31 28.23 16.69 -12.04
N ARG A 32 27.60 16.48 -10.88
CA ARG A 32 26.14 16.63 -10.69
C ARG A 32 25.75 18.09 -10.41
N THR A 33 26.64 19.03 -10.71
CA THR A 33 26.40 20.45 -10.49
C THR A 33 25.61 20.99 -11.68
N SER A 34 24.76 21.99 -11.44
CA SER A 34 23.95 22.63 -12.49
C SER A 34 24.79 23.44 -13.49
N THR A 35 26.10 23.52 -13.31
CA THR A 35 27.07 24.27 -14.14
C THR A 35 28.38 23.50 -14.28
N PRO A 36 28.39 22.35 -14.98
CA PRO A 36 29.60 21.57 -15.18
C PRO A 36 30.61 22.37 -16.02
N GLY A 37 31.86 22.45 -15.57
CA GLY A 37 32.91 23.24 -16.23
C GLY A 37 32.65 24.76 -16.28
N GLY A 38 31.73 25.30 -15.47
CA GLY A 38 31.44 26.74 -15.40
C GLY A 38 30.59 27.29 -16.54
N LEU A 39 30.13 26.44 -17.46
CA LEU A 39 29.23 26.81 -18.56
C LEU A 39 27.83 26.28 -18.24
N ALA A 40 26.84 27.17 -18.26
CA ALA A 40 25.43 26.79 -18.12
C ALA A 40 24.98 26.05 -19.40
N LEU A 41 24.89 24.72 -19.32
CA LEU A 41 24.47 23.86 -20.45
C LEU A 41 23.02 24.11 -20.87
N VAL A 42 22.20 24.62 -19.95
CA VAL A 42 20.83 25.02 -20.22
C VAL A 42 20.60 26.39 -19.63
N SER A 43 19.86 27.24 -20.34
CA SER A 43 19.48 28.56 -19.83
C SER A 43 18.64 28.41 -18.57
N PRO A 44 19.11 28.88 -17.40
CA PRO A 44 18.35 28.79 -16.14
C PRO A 44 16.97 29.45 -16.24
N TYR A 45 16.86 30.47 -17.09
CA TYR A 45 15.63 31.22 -17.36
C TYR A 45 14.61 30.46 -18.22
N HIS A 46 15.03 29.40 -18.93
CA HIS A 46 14.16 28.53 -19.72
C HIS A 46 13.90 27.18 -19.07
N THR A 47 14.71 26.76 -18.09
CA THR A 47 14.51 25.50 -17.35
C THR A 47 13.58 25.62 -16.14
N HIS A 48 13.42 26.84 -15.60
CA HIS A 48 12.61 27.09 -14.40
C HIS A 48 11.41 28.02 -14.62
N ARG A 49 11.22 28.56 -15.83
CA ARG A 49 10.07 29.39 -16.17
C ARG A 49 9.04 28.51 -16.87
N ALA A 50 7.90 28.28 -16.22
CA ALA A 50 6.70 27.80 -16.89
C ALA A 50 6.43 28.75 -18.06
N GLY A 51 6.32 28.20 -19.28
CA GLY A 51 6.20 28.86 -20.58
C GLY A 51 5.80 30.34 -20.63
N ASP A 52 4.71 30.64 -21.34
CA ASP A 52 4.05 31.93 -21.27
C ASP A 52 3.66 32.20 -19.80
N PRO A 53 3.88 33.39 -19.22
CA PRO A 53 3.39 33.72 -17.88
C PRO A 53 1.89 33.43 -17.64
N LEU A 54 1.06 33.33 -18.68
CA LEU A 54 -0.35 32.90 -18.56
C LEU A 54 -0.55 31.38 -18.38
N ASP A 55 0.47 30.54 -18.61
CA ASP A 55 0.37 29.07 -18.60
C ASP A 55 0.02 28.50 -17.21
N LEU A 56 0.51 29.13 -16.14
CA LEU A 56 0.13 28.75 -14.77
C LEU A 56 -1.36 29.02 -14.49
N VAL A 57 -1.90 30.10 -15.06
CA VAL A 57 -3.33 30.43 -14.93
C VAL A 57 -4.16 29.44 -15.75
N ALA A 58 -3.74 29.12 -16.97
CA ALA A 58 -4.39 28.10 -17.80
C ALA A 58 -4.39 26.71 -17.14
N LEU A 59 -3.28 26.33 -16.50
CA LEU A 59 -3.20 25.10 -15.71
C LEU A 59 -4.17 25.14 -14.52
N ALA A 60 -4.25 26.27 -13.81
CA ALA A 60 -5.18 26.44 -12.69
C ALA A 60 -6.65 26.34 -13.16
N GLU A 61 -7.00 26.95 -14.29
CA GLU A 61 -8.32 26.82 -14.91
C GLU A 61 -8.64 25.38 -15.31
N GLN A 62 -7.66 24.65 -15.85
CA GLN A 62 -7.83 23.24 -16.21
C GLN A 62 -8.05 22.35 -14.97
N VAL A 63 -7.30 22.59 -13.89
CA VAL A 63 -7.47 21.88 -12.62
C VAL A 63 -8.86 22.17 -12.03
N GLN A 64 -9.28 23.43 -12.03
CA GLN A 64 -10.62 23.84 -11.58
C GLN A 64 -11.72 23.12 -12.37
N LYS A 65 -11.62 23.10 -13.71
CA LYS A 65 -12.58 22.43 -14.58
C LYS A 65 -12.60 20.91 -14.37
N ALA A 66 -11.44 20.29 -14.14
CA ALA A 66 -11.34 18.87 -13.85
C ALA A 66 -12.02 18.52 -12.50
N ASP A 67 -11.86 19.36 -11.48
CA ASP A 67 -12.54 19.18 -10.19
C ASP A 67 -14.06 19.25 -10.34
N GLU A 68 -14.57 20.25 -11.06
CA GLU A 68 -16.00 20.38 -11.35
C GLU A 68 -16.55 19.14 -12.08
N PHE A 69 -15.80 18.61 -13.04
CA PHE A 69 -16.18 17.40 -13.77
C PHE A 69 -16.24 16.17 -12.85
N ILE A 70 -15.20 15.97 -12.02
CA ILE A 70 -15.14 14.85 -11.07
C ILE A 70 -16.29 14.95 -10.07
N ARG A 71 -16.53 16.14 -9.51
CA ARG A 71 -17.61 16.41 -8.57
C ARG A 71 -18.97 16.09 -9.16
N ALA A 72 -19.26 16.61 -10.36
CA ALA A 72 -20.52 16.32 -11.05
C ALA A 72 -20.67 14.83 -11.37
N ASN A 73 -19.60 14.18 -11.85
CA ASN A 73 -19.64 12.75 -12.17
C ASN A 73 -19.88 11.88 -10.93
N ALA A 74 -19.22 12.19 -9.82
CA ALA A 74 -19.38 11.49 -8.56
C ALA A 74 -20.81 11.65 -8.02
N THR A 75 -21.34 12.88 -7.96
CA THR A 75 -22.71 13.14 -7.50
C THR A 75 -23.74 12.39 -8.34
N ASN A 76 -23.61 12.41 -9.67
CA ASN A 76 -24.54 11.69 -10.55
C ASN A 76 -24.50 10.17 -10.32
N LYS A 77 -23.30 9.58 -10.16
CA LYS A 77 -23.16 8.14 -9.87
C LYS A 77 -23.73 7.78 -8.49
N LEU A 78 -23.47 8.60 -7.47
CA LEU A 78 -24.00 8.39 -6.13
C LEU A 78 -25.53 8.49 -6.13
N MET A 79 -26.11 9.39 -6.92
CA MET A 79 -27.56 9.51 -7.08
C MET A 79 -28.17 8.24 -7.69
N VAL A 80 -27.59 7.71 -8.77
CA VAL A 80 -28.05 6.45 -9.38
C VAL A 80 -27.94 5.27 -8.40
N ILE A 81 -26.83 5.18 -7.66
CA ILE A 81 -26.67 4.13 -6.64
C ILE A 81 -27.71 4.27 -5.54
N ALA A 82 -27.99 5.49 -5.08
CA ALA A 82 -29.01 5.74 -4.07
C ALA A 82 -30.39 5.30 -4.55
N GLU A 83 -30.78 5.64 -5.78
CA GLU A 83 -32.04 5.21 -6.39
C GLU A 83 -32.14 3.69 -6.50
N GLN A 84 -31.06 3.03 -6.93
CA GLN A 84 -31.01 1.57 -7.03
C GLN A 84 -31.14 0.88 -5.68
N ILE A 85 -30.44 1.37 -4.66
CA ILE A 85 -30.55 0.85 -3.29
C ILE A 85 -31.98 1.01 -2.78
N GLN A 86 -32.59 2.17 -2.98
CA GLN A 86 -33.99 2.41 -2.60
C GLN A 86 -34.94 1.45 -3.30
N HIS A 87 -34.76 1.23 -4.60
CA HIS A 87 -35.58 0.28 -5.35
C HIS A 87 -35.45 -1.15 -4.80
N LEU A 88 -34.23 -1.62 -4.54
CA LEU A 88 -34.00 -2.95 -3.96
C LEU A 88 -34.60 -3.09 -2.56
N GLN A 89 -34.48 -2.06 -1.73
CA GLN A 89 -35.12 -2.01 -0.41
C GLN A 89 -36.64 -2.08 -0.51
N GLU A 90 -37.23 -1.38 -1.50
CA GLU A 90 -38.67 -1.43 -1.75
C GLU A 90 -39.14 -2.82 -2.17
N GLN A 91 -38.43 -3.47 -3.10
CA GLN A 91 -38.75 -4.83 -3.51
C GLN A 91 -38.66 -5.79 -2.31
N ALA A 92 -37.60 -5.71 -1.50
CA ALA A 92 -37.47 -6.54 -0.30
C ALA A 92 -38.64 -6.30 0.68
N ARG A 93 -39.05 -5.05 0.88
CA ARG A 93 -40.19 -4.71 1.74
C ARG A 93 -41.53 -5.18 1.17
N LYS A 94 -41.71 -5.17 -0.15
CA LYS A 94 -42.92 -5.68 -0.79
C LYS A 94 -43.03 -7.20 -0.70
N GLU A 95 -41.94 -7.90 -1.02
CA GLU A 95 -41.90 -9.37 -1.06
C GLU A 95 -41.85 -9.99 0.34
N TRP A 96 -41.11 -9.38 1.27
CA TRP A 96 -40.87 -9.94 2.60
C TRP A 96 -41.27 -9.03 3.77
N GLY A 97 -41.71 -7.79 3.54
CA GLY A 97 -41.95 -6.82 4.63
C GLY A 97 -43.08 -7.22 5.57
N THR A 98 -44.34 -7.01 5.19
CA THR A 98 -45.49 -7.39 6.02
C THR A 98 -45.93 -8.84 5.81
N GLY A 99 -45.36 -9.50 4.79
CA GLY A 99 -45.70 -10.86 4.39
C GLY A 99 -44.68 -11.90 4.79
N CYS A 100 -43.68 -11.57 5.64
CA CYS A 100 -42.72 -12.56 6.13
C CYS A 100 -43.51 -13.69 6.84
N PRO A 101 -43.51 -14.92 6.30
CA PRO A 101 -44.29 -16.02 6.88
C PRO A 101 -43.67 -16.57 8.17
N HIS A 102 -42.59 -15.95 8.65
CA HIS A 102 -41.77 -16.42 9.75
C HIS A 102 -41.70 -15.33 10.81
N ASP A 103 -41.96 -15.74 12.05
CA ASP A 103 -41.83 -14.88 13.20
C ASP A 103 -40.38 -14.42 13.39
N PHE A 104 -40.21 -13.22 13.95
CA PHE A 104 -38.88 -12.74 14.32
C PHE A 104 -38.33 -13.57 15.47
N LEU A 105 -37.32 -14.41 15.19
CA LEU A 105 -36.71 -15.30 16.19
C LEU A 105 -35.58 -14.64 16.98
N GLY A 106 -35.08 -13.49 16.54
CA GLY A 106 -34.00 -12.76 17.20
C GLY A 106 -32.99 -12.16 16.22
N ALA A 107 -32.16 -11.25 16.73
CA ALA A 107 -31.03 -10.67 16.01
C ALA A 107 -29.72 -11.13 16.66
N TYR A 108 -28.71 -11.38 15.82
CA TYR A 108 -27.40 -11.85 16.26
C TYR A 108 -26.31 -11.02 15.58
N LYS A 109 -25.28 -10.64 16.34
CA LYS A 109 -24.06 -10.00 15.83
C LYS A 109 -22.98 -11.07 15.66
N LEU A 110 -22.38 -11.12 14.48
CA LEU A 110 -21.21 -11.96 14.23
C LEU A 110 -19.98 -11.27 14.83
N GLN A 111 -19.28 -11.95 15.72
CA GLN A 111 -18.06 -11.49 16.34
C GLN A 111 -16.83 -11.91 15.53
N TYR A 112 -15.65 -11.38 15.90
CA TYR A 112 -14.38 -11.65 15.22
C TYR A 112 -13.99 -13.14 15.24
N ASP A 113 -14.35 -13.85 16.31
CA ASP A 113 -14.11 -15.28 16.51
C ASP A 113 -15.15 -16.19 15.80
N LEU A 114 -15.97 -15.61 14.92
CA LEU A 114 -17.08 -16.25 14.21
C LEU A 114 -18.21 -16.76 15.11
N SER A 115 -18.22 -16.37 16.39
CA SER A 115 -19.37 -16.63 17.26
C SER A 115 -20.51 -15.65 16.95
N TRP A 116 -21.74 -16.13 17.06
CA TRP A 116 -22.94 -15.30 16.94
C TRP A 116 -23.44 -14.95 18.34
N THR A 117 -23.36 -13.67 18.72
CA THR A 117 -23.90 -13.18 19.99
C THR A 117 -25.32 -12.65 19.79
N PRO A 118 -26.31 -13.10 20.58
CA PRO A 118 -27.64 -12.49 20.57
C PRO A 118 -27.57 -10.99 20.82
N TYR A 119 -28.47 -10.22 20.21
CA TYR A 119 -28.47 -8.76 20.29
C TYR A 119 -28.48 -8.23 21.72
N GLU A 120 -29.26 -8.88 22.60
CA GLU A 120 -29.42 -8.49 24.01
C GLU A 120 -28.13 -8.61 24.84
N ASP A 121 -27.16 -9.39 24.37
CA ASP A 121 -25.88 -9.61 25.05
C ASP A 121 -24.72 -8.87 24.38
N ILE A 122 -24.94 -8.13 23.28
CA ILE A 122 -23.88 -7.39 22.58
C ILE A 122 -23.20 -6.41 23.52
N GLU A 123 -23.95 -5.64 24.31
CA GLU A 123 -23.36 -4.64 25.23
C GLU A 123 -22.46 -5.29 26.28
N LYS A 124 -22.89 -6.44 26.82
CA LYS A 124 -22.10 -7.20 27.81
C LYS A 124 -20.83 -7.75 27.17
N HIS A 125 -20.93 -8.27 25.95
CA HIS A 125 -19.80 -8.81 25.22
C HIS A 125 -18.80 -7.71 24.83
N ASP A 126 -19.27 -6.58 24.32
CA ASP A 126 -18.44 -5.43 23.96
C ASP A 126 -17.74 -4.85 25.22
N ALA A 127 -18.40 -4.84 26.37
CA ALA A 127 -17.78 -4.47 27.65
C ALA A 127 -16.66 -5.45 28.05
N GLN A 128 -16.88 -6.76 27.88
CA GLN A 128 -15.85 -7.78 28.14
C GLN A 128 -14.64 -7.62 27.20
N ILE A 129 -14.88 -7.44 25.91
CA ILE A 129 -13.82 -7.18 24.92
C ILE A 129 -13.05 -5.91 25.29
N SER A 130 -13.75 -4.85 25.69
CA SER A 130 -13.13 -3.57 26.06
C SER A 130 -12.16 -3.73 27.24
N ILE A 131 -12.55 -4.51 28.26
CA ILE A 131 -11.68 -4.80 29.40
C ILE A 131 -10.43 -5.57 28.94
N VAL A 132 -10.61 -6.61 28.11
CA VAL A 132 -9.49 -7.40 27.56
C VAL A 132 -8.55 -6.52 26.76
N ASN A 133 -9.08 -5.68 25.86
CA ASN A 133 -8.30 -4.73 25.08
C ASN A 133 -7.54 -3.76 25.97
N THR A 134 -8.13 -3.31 27.07
CA THR A 134 -7.48 -2.42 28.04
C THR A 134 -6.30 -3.11 28.73
N LEU A 135 -6.45 -4.38 29.11
CA LEU A 135 -5.37 -5.17 29.72
C LEU A 135 -4.24 -5.44 28.71
N LEU A 136 -4.59 -5.76 27.45
CA LEU A 136 -3.61 -5.99 26.39
C LEU A 136 -2.87 -4.70 25.98
N SER A 137 -3.54 -3.55 26.08
CA SER A 137 -2.97 -2.24 25.73
C SER A 137 -2.15 -1.64 26.88
N GLN A 138 -2.18 -2.23 28.09
CA GLN A 138 -1.33 -1.77 29.17
C GLN A 138 0.14 -2.06 28.83
N PRO A 139 1.03 -1.05 28.86
CA PRO A 139 2.45 -1.31 28.74
C PRO A 139 2.86 -2.18 29.94
N ALA A 140 3.37 -3.38 29.66
CA ALA A 140 4.02 -4.19 30.67
C ALA A 140 5.18 -3.37 31.23
N ALA A 141 5.00 -2.77 32.41
CA ALA A 141 6.09 -2.19 33.16
C ALA A 141 6.97 -3.36 33.57
N LEU A 142 8.00 -3.64 32.77
CA LEU A 142 9.08 -4.53 33.18
C LEU A 142 9.54 -4.04 34.55
N PRO A 143 9.66 -4.93 35.55
CA PRO A 143 10.25 -4.52 36.82
C PRO A 143 11.61 -3.87 36.52
N PRO A 144 12.02 -2.81 37.25
CA PRO A 144 13.36 -2.28 37.10
C PRO A 144 14.30 -3.47 37.24
N ASN A 145 15.13 -3.70 36.21
CA ASN A 145 16.04 -4.83 36.10
C ASN A 145 16.96 -4.79 37.31
N THR A 146 16.52 -5.43 38.39
CA THR A 146 17.29 -5.59 39.59
C THR A 146 18.22 -6.70 39.19
N GLU A 147 19.45 -6.32 38.86
CA GLU A 147 20.51 -7.27 38.57
C GLU A 147 20.41 -8.44 39.55
N PRO A 148 20.52 -9.68 39.08
CA PRO A 148 20.65 -10.80 39.98
C PRO A 148 21.90 -10.55 40.82
N THR A 149 21.71 -10.20 42.09
CA THR A 149 22.78 -10.05 43.07
C THR A 149 23.52 -11.39 43.13
N PHE A 150 24.65 -11.51 42.42
CA PHE A 150 25.55 -12.66 42.50
C PHE A 150 26.33 -12.60 43.83
N LEU A 151 25.61 -12.79 44.94
CA LEU A 151 26.16 -13.07 46.26
C LEU A 151 26.70 -14.50 46.26
N GLY A 152 27.89 -14.72 45.72
CA GLY A 152 28.43 -16.09 45.65
C GLY A 152 29.85 -16.29 45.15
N LEU A 153 30.74 -15.29 45.13
CA LEU A 153 32.14 -15.49 44.71
C LEU A 153 33.15 -14.66 45.50
N THR A 154 33.11 -14.74 46.83
CA THR A 154 34.31 -14.51 47.64
C THR A 154 34.53 -15.70 48.56
N GLU A 155 34.66 -16.88 47.96
CA GLU A 155 35.21 -18.07 48.61
C GLU A 155 36.70 -18.18 48.22
N ASN A 156 37.56 -17.94 49.22
CA ASN A 156 38.84 -18.58 49.51
C ASN A 156 40.02 -18.52 48.51
N GLY A 157 41.09 -17.86 48.95
CA GLY A 157 42.49 -18.26 48.70
C GLY A 157 43.31 -17.95 49.96
N HIS A 158 43.50 -18.93 50.85
CA HIS A 158 44.67 -19.83 50.96
C HIS A 158 45.99 -19.12 51.32
N SER A 159 46.44 -19.45 52.55
CA SER A 159 47.79 -19.49 53.16
C SER A 159 48.85 -18.47 52.77
#